data_AF-A0A7S0D2D9-F1
#
_entry.id   AF-A0A7S0D2D9-F1
#
_cell.length_a   1.000
_cell.length_b   1.000
_cell.length_c   1.000
_cell.angle_alpha   90.00
_cell.angle_beta   90.00
_cell.angle_gamma   90.00
#
_symmetry.space_group_name_H-M   'P 1'
#
loop_
_entity.id
_entity.type
_entity.pdbx_description
1 polymer ?
#
loop_
_entity_poly.entity_id
_entity_poly.type
_entity_poly.pdbx_seq_one_letter_code
_entity_poly.pdbx_strand_id
1 'polypeptide(L)'
;NANSAQFPYDIGEVVAQYDGKIFKMREGKKKDSGEQVTIFTFEKKSGSAADLRAAQNFHLRLKTIRHPHVLRYVDGVELESDIHVVTEYVRPFDFPRTSSQRDIEGISLGLYQVTSAIAFLNHDHKLVHANVCPHSLFVTEAGEWKLGGFHLAHPHAGRVPEILRDSYTILPAHYRAPEVIDKRWGSLPQMNVWTIDAWSLGCLMYDVYHNGTFSSPDELARCPNIPQPLLPVYKRLLSSTSRLNPKKVLASKIFKNPLVRSIVFLDQLALKSDKEKAIFFNGFSDRVPNLPPPLVRYRILPQLLNALSYGSGMGSAFASILTVVIKIGEALSDKEYKDLVLPAVIKLFACNERQVRVHLLKHLKEYARHLPDRVVNDHILPNVSTGFTDANSLLRELTLKSLIHLAPKLPPATMEGQVLRHLSKLQSDIEPGIRTNTIYCTAKICSRFGDSTRRKILFRTFSKGLKDTFAPARLASIASFQACIIHFTPEDVARRILPAISVLAIDTSEQVRKACISAINVMSKFLQHASDRKAAQARSDESKSAKGGSITGIGNSGAVTTDDKTNSGSYGGAMLSTVASWAQTGLTAAVTYAKQKSNASTGNSISPTQTPKPKSALAESPISQ
;
A
#
# COMPACT_ATOMS: atom_id res chain seq x y z
N ASN A 1 0.26 21.10 45.44
CA ASN A 1 1.00 19.81 45.33
C ASN A 1 0.18 18.56 44.99
N ALA A 2 -1.15 18.63 44.77
CA ALA A 2 -1.92 17.45 44.32
C ALA A 2 -1.97 17.25 42.79
N ASN A 3 -1.70 18.30 41.98
CA ASN A 3 -1.85 18.23 40.51
C ASN A 3 -0.59 17.77 39.75
N SER A 4 0.60 17.77 40.36
CA SER A 4 1.84 17.33 39.69
C SER A 4 1.97 15.81 39.62
N ALA A 5 1.31 15.07 40.51
CA ALA A 5 1.29 13.60 40.51
C ALA A 5 0.39 12.99 39.42
N GLN A 6 -0.34 13.80 38.66
CA GLN A 6 -1.43 13.34 37.77
C GLN A 6 -1.23 13.67 36.29
N PHE A 7 -0.10 14.26 35.88
CA PHE A 7 0.16 14.54 34.47
C PHE A 7 0.50 13.23 33.72
N PRO A 8 -0.33 12.77 32.76
CA PRO A 8 -0.21 11.42 32.19
C PRO A 8 0.82 11.31 31.05
N TYR A 9 1.76 12.25 31.01
CA TYR A 9 2.81 12.31 29.98
C TYR A 9 4.19 12.40 30.62
N ASP A 10 5.15 11.76 29.98
CA ASP A 10 6.57 11.93 30.25
C ASP A 10 7.07 13.12 29.43
N ILE A 11 7.70 14.07 30.11
CA ILE A 11 8.26 15.28 29.50
C ILE A 11 9.73 14.99 29.16
N GLY A 12 10.05 15.00 27.88
CA GLY A 12 11.39 14.77 27.35
C GLY A 12 12.22 16.05 27.18
N GLU A 13 13.20 15.94 26.29
CA GLU A 13 14.17 16.99 26.00
C GLU A 13 13.54 18.19 25.28
N VAL A 14 14.20 19.35 25.39
CA VAL A 14 13.82 20.57 24.68
C VAL A 14 14.23 20.45 23.22
N VAL A 15 13.29 20.76 22.31
CA VAL A 15 13.53 20.78 20.88
C VAL A 15 14.29 22.05 20.52
N ALA A 16 15.61 21.94 20.38
CA ALA A 16 16.50 23.09 20.18
C ALA A 16 16.22 23.91 18.91
N GLN A 17 15.63 23.30 17.88
CA GLN A 17 15.29 24.03 16.64
C GLN A 17 14.07 24.95 16.80
N TYR A 18 13.32 24.86 17.89
CA TYR A 18 12.14 25.69 18.10
C TYR A 18 12.49 27.02 18.78
N ASP A 19 12.45 28.12 18.02
CA ASP A 19 12.70 29.48 18.51
C ASP A 19 11.39 30.23 18.84
N GLY A 20 10.58 29.64 19.73
CA GLY A 20 9.34 30.27 20.21
C GLY A 20 9.60 31.24 21.36
N LYS A 21 9.03 32.46 21.29
CA LYS A 21 9.20 33.48 22.34
C LYS A 21 8.53 33.18 23.68
N ILE A 22 7.40 32.47 23.68
CA ILE A 22 6.59 32.24 24.88
C ILE A 22 6.80 30.83 25.43
N PHE A 23 6.62 29.81 24.60
CA PHE A 23 6.74 28.42 25.03
C PHE A 23 8.09 27.83 24.66
N LYS A 24 8.60 26.93 25.50
CA LYS A 24 9.60 25.93 25.11
C LYS A 24 8.89 24.70 24.56
N MET A 25 9.31 24.22 23.39
CA MET A 25 8.81 22.98 22.80
C MET A 25 9.64 21.80 23.30
N ARG A 26 8.98 20.72 23.72
CA ARG A 26 9.60 19.50 24.24
C ARG A 26 9.01 18.27 23.57
N GLU A 27 9.83 17.24 23.45
CA GLU A 27 9.33 15.91 23.12
C GLU A 27 8.56 15.33 24.32
N GLY A 28 7.59 14.45 24.06
CA GLY A 28 6.88 13.77 25.12
C GLY A 28 6.32 12.43 24.69
N LYS A 29 5.94 11.62 25.68
CA LYS A 29 5.26 10.34 25.48
C LYS A 29 4.10 10.20 26.44
N LYS A 30 2.98 9.64 25.98
CA LYS A 30 1.88 9.26 26.87
C LYS A 30 2.27 8.02 27.67
N LYS A 31 2.15 8.05 29.00
CA LYS A 31 2.66 6.99 29.90
C LYS A 31 2.04 5.62 29.61
N ASP A 32 0.75 5.57 29.32
CA ASP A 32 0.03 4.30 29.15
C ASP A 32 0.27 3.63 27.79
N SER A 33 0.33 4.43 26.72
CA SER A 33 0.40 3.93 25.34
C SER A 33 1.79 4.01 24.72
N GLY A 34 2.69 4.81 25.30
CA GLY A 34 3.97 5.17 24.69
C GLY A 34 3.84 6.05 23.44
N GLU A 35 2.63 6.55 23.12
CA GLU A 35 2.37 7.40 21.96
C GLU A 35 3.18 8.70 22.06
N GLN A 36 3.89 9.03 20.99
CA GLN A 36 4.67 10.27 20.92
C GLN A 36 3.74 11.48 20.84
N VAL A 37 4.11 12.52 21.58
CA VAL A 37 3.40 13.80 21.62
C VAL A 37 4.40 14.95 21.64
N THR A 38 3.92 16.15 21.36
CA THR A 38 4.70 17.39 21.54
C THR A 38 4.13 18.16 22.71
N ILE A 39 4.99 18.65 23.61
CA ILE A 39 4.59 19.38 24.82
C ILE A 39 5.17 20.79 24.79
N PHE A 40 4.30 21.79 24.81
CA PHE A 40 4.67 23.20 24.95
C PHE A 40 4.60 23.58 26.43
N THR A 41 5.71 24.07 26.98
CA THR A 41 5.81 24.46 28.39
C THR A 41 6.10 25.95 28.54
N PHE A 42 5.31 26.64 29.36
CA PHE A 42 5.49 28.04 29.75
C PHE A 42 5.70 28.13 31.26
N GLU A 43 6.82 28.69 31.69
CA GLU A 43 7.18 28.85 33.11
C GLU A 43 6.71 30.23 33.61
N LYS A 44 5.71 30.26 34.50
CA LYS A 44 5.05 31.52 34.92
C LYS A 44 6.00 32.48 35.63
N LYS A 45 6.99 31.95 36.35
CA LYS A 45 8.02 32.76 37.04
C LYS A 45 8.94 33.52 36.08
N SER A 46 9.07 33.02 34.84
CA SER A 46 9.99 33.58 33.83
C SER A 46 9.34 34.61 32.90
N GLY A 47 8.00 34.61 32.82
CA GLY A 47 7.25 35.46 31.91
C GLY A 47 6.66 36.70 32.58
N SER A 48 6.43 37.75 31.78
CA SER A 48 5.66 38.92 32.20
C SER A 48 4.16 38.60 32.31
N ALA A 49 3.38 39.52 32.91
CA ALA A 49 1.92 39.39 32.92
C ALA A 49 1.31 39.38 31.50
N ALA A 50 1.96 40.01 30.52
CA ALA A 50 1.54 39.96 29.12
C ALA A 50 1.84 38.57 28.52
N ASP A 51 3.00 37.98 28.83
CA ASP A 51 3.37 36.65 28.37
C ASP A 51 2.46 35.56 28.96
N LEU A 52 2.09 35.70 30.24
CA LEU A 52 1.12 34.81 30.88
C LEU A 52 -0.24 34.87 30.18
N ARG A 53 -0.76 36.07 29.87
CA ARG A 53 -2.02 36.23 29.12
C ARG A 53 -1.92 35.61 27.73
N ALA A 54 -0.80 35.78 27.04
CA ALA A 54 -0.54 35.19 25.73
C ALA A 54 -0.48 33.65 25.79
N ALA A 55 0.16 33.09 26.81
CA ALA A 55 0.26 31.65 27.04
C ALA A 55 -1.12 31.03 27.36
N GLN A 56 -1.90 31.68 28.22
CA GLN A 56 -3.27 31.26 28.55
C GLN A 56 -4.18 31.33 27.31
N ASN A 57 -4.06 32.38 26.49
CA ASN A 57 -4.83 32.47 25.25
C ASN A 57 -4.44 31.37 24.25
N PHE A 58 -3.14 31.08 24.09
CA PHE A 58 -2.69 29.95 23.27
C PHE A 58 -3.32 28.62 23.73
N HIS A 59 -3.26 28.33 25.04
CA HIS A 59 -3.86 27.13 25.62
C HIS A 59 -5.37 27.05 25.35
N LEU A 60 -6.12 28.13 25.63
CA LEU A 60 -7.57 28.18 25.44
C LEU A 60 -7.98 28.03 23.97
N ARG A 61 -7.29 28.71 23.06
CA ARG A 61 -7.63 28.70 21.62
C ARG A 61 -7.34 27.34 20.99
N LEU A 62 -6.20 26.73 21.31
CA LEU A 62 -5.89 25.39 20.80
C LEU A 62 -6.85 24.34 21.34
N LYS A 63 -7.30 24.48 22.60
CA LYS A 63 -8.30 23.60 23.20
C LYS A 63 -9.67 23.66 22.51
N THR A 64 -10.05 24.81 21.94
CA THR A 64 -11.40 25.04 21.39
C THR A 64 -11.49 24.96 19.86
N ILE A 65 -10.42 25.31 19.14
CA ILE A 65 -10.40 25.34 17.67
C ILE A 65 -10.14 23.93 17.13
N ARG A 66 -10.95 23.50 16.16
CA ARG A 66 -10.83 22.19 15.51
C ARG A 66 -10.86 22.35 13.98
N HIS A 67 -9.73 22.09 13.35
CA HIS A 67 -9.58 22.16 11.90
C HIS A 67 -8.42 21.23 11.47
N PRO A 68 -8.49 20.53 10.32
CA PRO A 68 -7.45 19.57 9.90
C PRO A 68 -6.03 20.15 9.81
N HIS A 69 -5.92 21.44 9.46
CA HIS A 69 -4.65 22.15 9.28
C HIS A 69 -4.30 23.09 10.44
N VAL A 70 -5.01 23.00 11.56
CA VAL A 70 -4.63 23.60 12.84
C VAL A 70 -3.96 22.53 13.68
N LEU A 71 -2.92 22.90 14.45
CA LEU A 71 -2.22 21.99 15.36
C LEU A 71 -3.21 21.34 16.33
N ARG A 72 -3.29 20.02 16.31
CA ARG A 72 -4.31 19.30 17.09
C ARG A 72 -3.95 19.28 18.57
N TYR A 73 -4.79 19.92 19.38
CA TYR A 73 -4.76 19.78 20.83
C TYR A 73 -5.11 18.35 21.25
N VAL A 74 -4.32 17.79 22.15
CA VAL A 74 -4.54 16.48 22.77
C VAL A 74 -4.98 16.68 24.22
N ASP A 75 -4.21 17.44 25.00
CA ASP A 75 -4.44 17.66 26.42
C ASP A 75 -3.69 18.92 26.90
N GLY A 76 -3.89 19.36 28.14
CA GLY A 76 -3.17 20.48 28.70
C GLY A 76 -3.58 20.79 30.13
N VAL A 77 -2.64 21.32 30.90
CA VAL A 77 -2.81 21.64 32.31
C VAL A 77 -2.16 22.98 32.62
N GLU A 78 -2.86 23.78 33.42
CA GLU A 78 -2.31 24.97 34.05
C GLU A 78 -2.07 24.68 35.53
N LEU A 79 -0.79 24.68 35.92
CA LEU A 79 -0.32 24.50 37.28
C LEU A 79 -0.03 25.86 37.93
N GLU A 80 0.30 25.86 39.21
CA GLU A 80 0.71 27.09 39.91
C GLU A 80 2.02 27.67 39.35
N SER A 81 2.96 26.80 38.96
CA SER A 81 4.26 27.21 38.41
C SER A 81 4.25 27.38 36.90
N ASP A 82 3.53 26.54 36.16
CA ASP A 82 3.73 26.35 34.72
C ASP A 82 2.41 26.11 33.96
N ILE A 83 2.43 26.29 32.64
CA ILE A 83 1.37 25.87 31.72
C ILE A 83 1.96 24.85 30.76
N HIS A 84 1.33 23.67 30.66
CA HIS A 84 1.68 22.63 29.70
C HIS A 84 0.54 22.43 28.70
N VAL A 85 0.86 22.46 27.41
CA VAL A 85 -0.08 22.16 26.32
C VAL A 85 0.47 21.00 25.51
N VAL A 86 -0.31 19.93 25.41
CA VAL A 86 0.04 18.68 24.71
C VAL A 86 -0.69 18.63 23.38
N THR A 87 0.05 18.33 22.32
CA THR A 87 -0.47 18.24 20.94
C THR A 87 -0.12 16.91 20.29
N GLU A 88 -0.66 16.69 19.09
CA GLU A 88 -0.11 15.66 18.20
C GLU A 88 1.40 15.85 18.02
N TYR A 89 2.13 14.75 17.82
CA TYR A 89 3.57 14.81 17.59
C TYR A 89 3.88 15.57 16.31
N VAL A 90 4.66 16.64 16.46
CA VAL A 90 5.10 17.50 15.37
C VAL A 90 6.54 17.93 15.59
N ARG A 91 7.20 18.30 14.51
CA ARG A 91 8.47 19.02 14.51
C ARG A 91 8.27 20.49 14.17
N PRO A 92 9.18 21.39 14.57
CA PRO A 92 9.18 22.77 14.10
C PRO A 92 9.22 22.82 12.58
N PHE A 93 8.64 23.87 12.00
CA PHE A 93 8.73 24.10 10.58
C PHE A 93 10.17 24.36 10.15
N ASP A 94 10.56 23.74 9.05
CA ASP A 94 11.83 23.98 8.35
C ASP A 94 11.51 24.36 6.90
N PHE A 95 12.35 25.22 6.33
CA PHE A 95 12.11 25.71 4.98
C PHE A 95 12.25 24.57 3.96
N PRO A 96 11.24 24.40 3.09
CA PRO A 96 11.28 23.36 2.08
C PRO A 96 12.30 23.72 0.99
N ARG A 97 13.05 22.72 0.54
CA ARG A 97 13.91 22.86 -0.65
C ARG A 97 13.05 23.14 -1.87
N THR A 98 13.59 23.88 -2.85
CA THR A 98 12.91 24.19 -4.11
C THR A 98 13.59 23.53 -5.31
N SER A 99 14.31 22.42 -5.07
CA SER A 99 15.19 21.78 -6.04
C SER A 99 14.48 20.97 -7.13
N SER A 100 13.25 20.53 -6.91
CA SER A 100 12.52 19.68 -7.83
C SER A 100 11.05 20.08 -7.96
N GLN A 101 10.42 19.67 -9.07
CA GLN A 101 8.98 19.87 -9.29
C GLN A 101 8.12 19.26 -8.17
N ARG A 102 8.55 18.13 -7.59
CA ARG A 102 7.87 17.51 -6.45
C ARG A 102 7.92 18.40 -5.21
N ASP A 103 9.03 19.10 -5.01
CA ASP A 103 9.16 20.02 -3.88
C ASP A 103 8.21 21.21 -4.03
N ILE A 104 8.02 21.71 -5.26
CA ILE A 104 7.06 22.79 -5.56
C ILE A 104 5.61 22.34 -5.31
N GLU A 105 5.26 21.10 -5.67
CA GLU A 105 3.94 20.54 -5.33
C GLU A 105 3.74 20.40 -3.82
N GLY A 106 4.78 19.96 -3.09
CA GLY A 106 4.79 19.90 -1.63
C GLY A 106 4.61 21.27 -0.98
N ILE A 107 5.35 22.29 -1.45
CA ILE A 107 5.20 23.68 -1.05
C ILE A 107 3.77 24.17 -1.29
N SER A 108 3.22 23.88 -2.47
CA SER A 108 1.86 24.26 -2.83
C SER A 108 0.83 23.62 -1.88
N LEU A 109 1.03 22.35 -1.49
CA LEU A 109 0.20 21.68 -0.50
C LEU A 109 0.33 22.31 0.89
N GLY A 110 1.55 22.57 1.37
CA GLY A 110 1.78 23.21 2.66
C GLY A 110 1.13 24.60 2.74
N LEU A 111 1.33 25.43 1.73
CA LEU A 111 0.70 26.75 1.64
C LEU A 111 -0.83 26.66 1.53
N TYR A 112 -1.37 25.66 0.82
CA TYR A 112 -2.80 25.40 0.81
C TYR A 112 -3.35 25.11 2.21
N GLN A 113 -2.66 24.24 2.97
CA GLN A 113 -3.06 23.84 4.31
C GLN A 113 -3.09 25.04 5.27
N VAL A 114 -2.02 25.85 5.27
CA VAL A 114 -1.94 27.08 6.10
C VAL A 114 -2.99 28.10 5.67
N THR A 115 -3.14 28.35 4.37
CA THR A 115 -4.16 29.28 3.85
C THR A 115 -5.57 28.83 4.23
N SER A 116 -5.83 27.52 4.20
CA SER A 116 -7.12 26.94 4.57
C SER A 116 -7.41 27.12 6.05
N ALA A 117 -6.41 26.94 6.93
CA ALA A 117 -6.55 27.22 8.35
C ALA A 117 -6.88 28.70 8.60
N ILE A 118 -6.13 29.62 7.98
CA ILE A 118 -6.37 31.07 8.11
C ILE A 118 -7.75 31.46 7.59
N ALA A 119 -8.14 30.92 6.43
CA ALA A 119 -9.45 31.14 5.83
C ALA A 119 -10.58 30.73 6.78
N PHE A 120 -10.48 29.55 7.40
CA PHE A 120 -11.43 29.07 8.40
C PHE A 120 -11.53 30.02 9.60
N LEU A 121 -10.40 30.47 10.16
CA LEU A 121 -10.38 31.41 11.28
C LEU A 121 -11.05 32.74 10.93
N ASN A 122 -10.64 33.37 9.82
CA ASN A 122 -11.12 34.70 9.45
C ASN A 122 -12.56 34.69 8.95
N HIS A 123 -12.92 33.73 8.09
CA HIS A 123 -14.21 33.72 7.42
C HIS A 123 -15.31 33.12 8.31
N ASP A 124 -15.05 31.95 8.89
CA ASP A 124 -16.08 31.15 9.56
C ASP A 124 -16.21 31.51 11.04
N HIS A 125 -15.09 31.88 11.71
CA HIS A 125 -15.06 32.21 13.14
C HIS A 125 -14.89 33.70 13.47
N LYS A 126 -14.69 34.57 12.47
CA LYS A 126 -14.35 35.99 12.66
C LYS A 126 -13.18 36.20 13.63
N LEU A 127 -12.23 35.27 13.62
CA LEU A 127 -11.05 35.26 14.46
C LEU A 127 -9.84 35.73 13.64
N VAL A 128 -9.05 36.63 14.19
CA VAL A 128 -7.76 37.04 13.65
C VAL A 128 -6.68 36.20 14.32
N HIS A 129 -5.78 35.58 13.56
CA HIS A 129 -4.68 34.78 14.13
C HIS A 129 -3.55 35.67 14.66
N ALA A 130 -3.18 36.70 13.88
CA ALA A 130 -2.20 37.74 14.18
C ALA A 130 -0.76 37.27 14.47
N ASN A 131 -0.45 35.99 14.29
CA ASN A 131 0.88 35.43 14.51
C ASN A 131 1.34 34.46 13.40
N VAL A 132 0.90 34.66 12.15
CA VAL A 132 1.28 33.78 11.03
C VAL A 132 2.75 34.03 10.66
N CYS A 133 3.62 33.06 10.93
CA CYS A 133 5.05 33.10 10.63
C CYS A 133 5.65 31.67 10.73
N PRO A 134 6.91 31.43 10.30
CA PRO A 134 7.53 30.10 10.40
C PRO A 134 7.48 29.48 11.81
N HIS A 135 7.71 30.26 12.87
CA HIS A 135 7.64 29.81 14.28
C HIS A 135 6.24 29.37 14.75
N SER A 136 5.20 29.75 14.01
CA SER A 136 3.82 29.34 14.26
C SER A 136 3.41 28.11 13.46
N LEU A 137 4.30 27.58 12.61
CA LEU A 137 4.05 26.41 11.78
C LEU A 137 4.78 25.19 12.33
N PHE A 138 4.12 24.06 12.18
CA PHE A 138 4.63 22.76 12.60
C PHE A 138 4.41 21.74 11.50
N VAL A 139 5.26 20.72 11.45
CA VAL A 139 5.21 19.67 10.43
C VAL A 139 4.96 18.32 11.09
N THR A 140 3.96 17.58 10.62
CA THR A 140 3.68 16.22 11.09
C THR A 140 4.66 15.21 10.49
N GLU A 141 4.67 13.97 10.98
CA GLU A 141 5.42 12.87 10.35
C GLU A 141 4.98 12.61 8.91
N ALA A 142 3.72 12.89 8.57
CA ALA A 142 3.22 12.83 7.20
C ALA A 142 3.70 13.98 6.30
N GLY A 143 4.42 14.96 6.85
CA GLY A 143 4.88 16.16 6.13
C GLY A 143 3.80 17.24 5.99
N GLU A 144 2.71 17.18 6.75
CA GLU A 144 1.65 18.18 6.68
C GLU A 144 1.96 19.40 7.53
N TRP A 145 1.56 20.57 7.05
CA TRP A 145 1.75 21.81 7.77
C TRP A 145 0.55 22.11 8.65
N LYS A 146 0.84 22.43 9.92
CA LYS A 146 -0.13 22.72 10.96
C LYS A 146 0.10 24.13 11.47
N LEU A 147 -0.95 24.95 11.42
CA LEU A 147 -0.94 26.27 12.04
C LEU A 147 -1.14 26.13 13.55
N GLY A 148 -0.14 26.55 14.31
CA GLY A 148 -0.21 26.79 15.76
C GLY A 148 0.01 28.26 16.05
N GLY A 149 0.61 28.59 17.21
CA GLY A 149 1.00 29.97 17.53
C GLY A 149 -0.14 30.93 17.90
N PHE A 150 -1.28 30.44 18.40
CA PHE A 150 -2.49 31.18 18.77
C PHE A 150 -2.37 32.21 19.92
N HIS A 151 -1.16 32.60 20.32
CA HIS A 151 -0.90 33.56 21.39
C HIS A 151 -1.69 34.87 21.22
N LEU A 152 -1.69 35.40 20.00
CA LEU A 152 -2.31 36.67 19.65
C LEU A 152 -3.73 36.53 19.10
N ALA A 153 -4.27 35.32 19.05
CA ALA A 153 -5.53 35.07 18.37
C ALA A 153 -6.71 35.69 19.12
N HIS A 154 -7.51 36.49 18.44
CA HIS A 154 -8.60 37.26 19.05
C HIS A 154 -9.81 37.44 18.12
N PRO A 155 -11.02 37.58 18.66
CA PRO A 155 -12.20 37.91 17.87
C PRO A 155 -12.09 39.31 17.28
N HIS A 156 -12.50 39.48 16.03
CA HIS A 156 -12.68 40.80 15.44
C HIS A 156 -14.03 41.37 15.88
N ALA A 157 -14.01 42.15 16.96
CA ALA A 157 -15.21 42.64 17.65
C ALA A 157 -15.35 44.17 17.64
N GLY A 158 -14.85 44.84 16.59
CA GLY A 158 -14.98 46.30 16.45
C GLY A 158 -14.26 47.13 17.52
N ARG A 159 -13.29 46.54 18.23
CA ARG A 159 -12.48 47.20 19.26
C ARG A 159 -11.01 46.85 19.11
N VAL A 160 -10.14 47.68 19.69
CA VAL A 160 -8.70 47.42 19.72
C VAL A 160 -8.45 46.14 20.54
N PRO A 161 -7.80 45.11 19.97
CA PRO A 161 -7.50 43.89 20.72
C PRO A 161 -6.34 44.13 21.69
N GLU A 162 -6.64 44.11 23.00
CA GLU A 162 -5.64 44.33 24.06
C GLU A 162 -4.45 43.37 23.95
N ILE A 163 -4.73 42.08 23.71
CA ILE A 163 -3.67 41.07 23.57
C ILE A 163 -2.74 41.35 22.39
N LEU A 164 -3.26 41.91 21.30
CA LEU A 164 -2.43 42.33 20.18
C LEU A 164 -1.63 43.57 20.56
N ARG A 165 -2.26 44.60 21.13
CA ARG A 165 -1.58 45.85 21.52
C ARG A 165 -0.45 45.59 22.53
N ASP A 166 -0.67 44.71 23.49
CA ASP A 166 0.24 44.47 24.59
C ASP A 166 1.35 43.46 24.22
N SER A 167 1.11 42.57 23.26
CA SER A 167 2.01 41.45 22.93
C SER A 167 2.35 41.31 21.43
N TYR A 168 2.12 42.34 20.59
CA TYR A 168 2.46 42.31 19.16
C TYR A 168 3.93 41.97 18.85
N THR A 169 4.81 42.10 19.85
CA THR A 169 6.23 41.75 19.74
C THR A 169 6.48 40.26 19.61
N ILE A 170 5.48 39.41 19.94
CA ILE A 170 5.52 37.96 19.70
C ILE A 170 5.71 37.66 18.20
N LEU A 171 5.01 38.39 17.33
CA LEU A 171 5.21 38.28 15.88
C LEU A 171 6.55 38.94 15.49
N PRO A 172 7.42 38.27 14.69
CA PRO A 172 8.68 38.85 14.22
C PRO A 172 8.47 40.20 13.52
N ALA A 173 9.39 41.15 13.72
CA ALA A 173 9.21 42.53 13.27
C ALA A 173 8.98 42.65 11.75
N HIS A 174 9.71 41.88 10.95
CA HIS A 174 9.60 41.87 9.50
C HIS A 174 8.28 41.24 8.99
N TYR A 175 7.58 40.44 9.81
CA TYR A 175 6.25 39.88 9.49
C TYR A 175 5.07 40.78 9.88
N ARG A 176 5.30 41.87 10.63
CA ARG A 176 4.23 42.73 11.11
C ARG A 176 3.68 43.56 9.95
N ALA A 177 2.35 43.63 9.87
CA ALA A 177 1.70 44.50 8.92
C ALA A 177 1.98 45.99 9.24
N PRO A 178 2.00 46.90 8.24
CA PRO A 178 2.25 48.32 8.44
C PRO A 178 1.42 48.96 9.55
N GLU A 179 0.13 48.65 9.63
CA GLU A 179 -0.77 49.17 10.67
C GLU A 179 -0.40 48.74 12.11
N VAL A 180 0.31 47.60 12.25
CA VAL A 180 0.83 47.11 13.55
C VAL A 180 2.16 47.78 13.87
N ILE A 181 3.04 47.96 12.87
CA ILE A 181 4.33 48.65 13.02
C ILE A 181 4.11 50.12 13.41
N ASP A 182 3.24 50.80 12.67
CA ASP A 182 2.88 52.21 12.86
C ASP A 182 2.00 52.43 14.12
N LYS A 183 1.64 51.35 14.83
CA LYS A 183 0.77 51.38 16.02
C LYS A 183 -0.57 52.09 15.75
N ARG A 184 -1.12 51.93 14.54
CA ARG A 184 -2.43 52.47 14.13
C ARG A 184 -3.58 51.62 14.68
N TRP A 185 -3.60 51.46 16.00
CA TRP A 185 -4.56 50.60 16.70
C TRP A 185 -6.01 51.02 16.46
N GLY A 186 -6.28 52.33 16.41
CA GLY A 186 -7.62 52.88 16.22
C GLY A 186 -8.26 52.57 14.85
N SER A 187 -7.48 52.25 13.82
CA SER A 187 -8.01 51.87 12.51
C SER A 187 -8.34 50.38 12.40
N LEU A 188 -7.73 49.52 13.22
CA LEU A 188 -7.93 48.05 13.15
C LEU A 188 -9.41 47.61 13.24
N PRO A 189 -10.27 48.22 14.09
CA PRO A 189 -11.69 47.90 14.12
C PRO A 189 -12.45 48.09 12.81
N GLN A 190 -11.98 49.01 11.95
CA GLN A 190 -12.63 49.36 10.68
C GLN A 190 -12.07 48.57 9.50
N MET A 191 -10.96 47.86 9.70
CA MET A 191 -10.34 47.03 8.68
C MET A 191 -11.02 45.67 8.60
N ASN A 192 -10.86 44.99 7.46
CA ASN A 192 -11.35 43.63 7.31
C ASN A 192 -10.64 42.68 8.29
N VAL A 193 -11.37 41.66 8.79
CA VAL A 193 -10.88 40.63 9.72
C VAL A 193 -9.53 40.02 9.28
N TRP A 194 -9.38 39.73 7.98
CA TRP A 194 -8.20 39.04 7.44
C TRP A 194 -7.00 39.94 7.20
N THR A 195 -7.07 41.24 7.48
CA THR A 195 -6.07 42.20 7.02
C THR A 195 -4.66 41.87 7.52
N ILE A 196 -4.50 41.63 8.83
CA ILE A 196 -3.21 41.28 9.44
C ILE A 196 -2.73 39.92 8.92
N ASP A 197 -3.59 38.91 8.95
CA ASP A 197 -3.24 37.54 8.55
C ASP A 197 -2.89 37.42 7.07
N ALA A 198 -3.55 38.20 6.20
CA ALA A 198 -3.27 38.25 4.77
C ALA A 198 -1.87 38.79 4.48
N TRP A 199 -1.44 39.83 5.20
CA TRP A 199 -0.07 40.37 5.08
C TRP A 199 0.96 39.32 5.48
N SER A 200 0.79 38.74 6.66
CA SER A 200 1.69 37.73 7.20
C SER A 200 1.71 36.45 6.34
N LEU A 201 0.60 36.08 5.71
CA LEU A 201 0.56 35.02 4.70
C LEU A 201 1.38 35.37 3.46
N GLY A 202 1.33 36.62 2.98
CA GLY A 202 2.18 37.10 1.89
C GLY A 202 3.66 36.99 2.24
N CYS A 203 4.04 37.43 3.44
CA CYS A 203 5.40 37.29 3.98
C CYS A 203 5.85 35.82 4.01
N LEU A 204 5.00 34.92 4.53
CA LEU A 204 5.27 33.49 4.58
C LEU A 204 5.45 32.88 3.19
N MET A 205 4.62 33.26 2.22
CA MET A 205 4.76 32.80 0.84
C MET A 205 6.12 33.20 0.27
N TYR A 206 6.58 34.42 0.54
CA TYR A 206 7.93 34.83 0.14
C TYR A 206 8.99 33.90 0.72
N ASP A 207 9.01 33.74 2.04
CA ASP A 207 10.05 32.97 2.72
C ASP A 207 10.11 31.52 2.23
N VAL A 208 8.96 30.89 2.07
CA VAL A 208 8.84 29.49 1.62
C VAL A 208 9.43 29.30 0.23
N TYR A 209 9.17 30.21 -0.72
CA TYR A 209 9.72 30.08 -2.08
C TYR A 209 11.18 30.54 -2.18
N HIS A 210 11.66 31.37 -1.25
CA HIS A 210 13.06 31.78 -1.17
C HIS A 210 13.92 30.87 -0.31
N ASN A 211 13.31 29.88 0.36
CA ASN A 211 13.96 28.94 1.26
C ASN A 211 14.76 29.65 2.37
N GLY A 212 14.16 30.68 2.97
CA GLY A 212 14.80 31.48 4.01
C GLY A 212 13.96 32.70 4.38
N THR A 213 14.34 33.36 5.48
CA THR A 213 13.63 34.52 6.02
C THR A 213 14.12 35.83 5.39
N PHE A 214 13.20 36.63 4.83
CA PHE A 214 13.54 37.97 4.34
C PHE A 214 13.91 38.91 5.49
N SER A 215 14.80 39.87 5.21
CA SER A 215 15.29 40.81 6.23
C SER A 215 14.57 42.16 6.19
N SER A 216 14.17 42.63 5.00
CA SER A 216 13.43 43.88 4.84
C SER A 216 12.13 43.73 4.02
N PRO A 217 11.10 44.56 4.30
CA PRO A 217 9.87 44.58 3.49
C PRO A 217 10.10 44.95 2.01
N ASP A 218 11.21 45.61 1.66
CA ASP A 218 11.52 45.97 0.26
C ASP A 218 11.85 44.73 -0.59
N GLU A 219 12.37 43.67 0.03
CA GLU A 219 12.64 42.39 -0.64
C GLU A 219 11.35 41.74 -1.14
N LEU A 220 10.24 41.95 -0.42
CA LEU A 220 8.92 41.43 -0.77
C LEU A 220 8.41 41.95 -2.11
N ALA A 221 8.93 43.08 -2.61
CA ALA A 221 8.58 43.61 -3.92
C ALA A 221 9.32 42.92 -5.07
N ARG A 222 10.54 42.40 -4.82
CA ARG A 222 11.42 41.83 -5.87
C ARG A 222 10.95 40.45 -6.34
N CYS A 223 10.37 39.65 -5.44
CA CYS A 223 9.68 38.37 -5.72
C CYS A 223 10.36 37.36 -6.69
N PRO A 224 11.70 37.20 -6.78
CA PRO A 224 12.31 36.44 -7.88
C PRO A 224 11.86 34.97 -7.94
N ASN A 225 11.59 34.33 -6.79
CA ASN A 225 11.25 32.91 -6.73
C ASN A 225 9.74 32.63 -6.62
N ILE A 226 8.88 33.65 -6.60
CA ILE A 226 7.43 33.45 -6.54
C ILE A 226 6.92 32.95 -7.90
N PRO A 227 6.18 31.82 -7.97
CA PRO A 227 5.65 31.31 -9.23
C PRO A 227 4.74 32.32 -9.93
N GLN A 228 4.86 32.43 -11.26
CA GLN A 228 4.06 33.34 -12.09
C GLN A 228 2.54 33.24 -11.84
N PRO A 229 1.93 32.05 -11.67
CA PRO A 229 0.49 31.95 -11.38
C PRO A 229 0.07 32.50 -10.01
N LEU A 230 1.02 32.67 -9.08
CA LEU A 230 0.77 33.15 -7.71
C LEU A 230 1.06 34.65 -7.57
N LEU A 231 1.91 35.24 -8.41
CA LEU A 231 2.32 36.66 -8.33
C LEU A 231 1.16 37.65 -8.17
N PRO A 232 0.04 37.58 -8.93
CA PRO A 232 -1.05 38.54 -8.77
C PRO A 232 -1.75 38.44 -7.42
N VAL A 233 -1.86 37.22 -6.89
CA VAL A 233 -2.48 36.93 -5.60
C VAL A 233 -1.56 37.37 -4.47
N TYR A 234 -0.27 37.04 -4.59
CA TYR A 234 0.78 37.47 -3.67
C TYR A 234 0.85 39.00 -3.52
N LYS A 235 0.91 39.76 -4.63
CA LYS A 235 0.95 41.23 -4.59
C LYS A 235 -0.28 41.83 -3.92
N ARG A 236 -1.45 41.21 -4.08
CA ARG A 236 -2.70 41.65 -3.42
C ARG A 236 -2.76 41.31 -1.93
N LEU A 237 -2.04 40.30 -1.47
CA LEU A 237 -1.90 40.00 -0.03
C LEU A 237 -1.09 41.08 0.68
N LEU A 238 -0.10 41.65 -0.01
CA LEU A 238 0.78 42.71 0.50
C LEU A 238 0.31 44.13 0.17
N SER A 239 -0.93 44.30 -0.29
CA SER A 239 -1.47 45.64 -0.59
C SER A 239 -1.62 46.47 0.69
N SER A 240 -1.35 47.77 0.59
CA SER A 240 -1.54 48.76 1.66
C SER A 240 -2.99 49.21 1.83
N THR A 241 -3.85 49.01 0.83
CA THR A 241 -5.24 49.52 0.82
C THR A 241 -6.27 48.42 1.03
N SER A 242 -6.32 47.39 0.17
CA SER A 242 -7.32 46.34 0.21
C SER A 242 -6.70 44.97 -0.03
N ARG A 243 -6.38 44.29 1.07
CA ARG A 243 -5.77 42.95 1.04
C ARG A 243 -6.76 41.88 0.65
N LEU A 244 -6.29 40.93 -0.17
CA LEU A 244 -7.09 39.80 -0.60
C LEU A 244 -7.44 38.87 0.57
N ASN A 245 -8.70 38.46 0.66
CA ASN A 245 -9.14 37.48 1.64
C ASN A 245 -8.45 36.11 1.38
N PRO A 246 -7.80 35.47 2.37
CA PRO A 246 -7.22 34.13 2.27
C PRO A 246 -8.18 33.07 1.69
N LYS A 247 -9.47 33.22 2.01
CA LYS A 247 -10.66 32.76 1.26
C LYS A 247 -10.43 32.49 -0.22
N LYS A 248 -10.16 33.60 -0.90
CA LYS A 248 -10.07 33.72 -2.35
C LYS A 248 -8.70 33.22 -2.85
N VAL A 249 -7.68 33.19 -1.99
CA VAL A 249 -6.35 32.66 -2.33
C VAL A 249 -6.42 31.16 -2.61
N LEU A 250 -7.28 30.41 -1.91
CA LEU A 250 -7.50 28.97 -2.14
C LEU A 250 -7.97 28.64 -3.57
N ALA A 251 -8.55 29.61 -4.29
CA ALA A 251 -8.99 29.42 -5.68
C ALA A 251 -7.85 29.55 -6.72
N SER A 252 -6.64 29.90 -6.28
CA SER A 252 -5.46 30.12 -7.13
C SER A 252 -5.07 28.88 -7.91
N LYS A 253 -4.53 29.07 -9.13
CA LYS A 253 -4.12 27.97 -10.02
C LYS A 253 -3.02 27.09 -9.41
N ILE A 254 -2.16 27.65 -8.57
CA ILE A 254 -1.05 26.92 -7.92
C ILE A 254 -1.54 25.77 -7.02
N PHE A 255 -2.72 25.93 -6.40
CA PHE A 255 -3.34 24.91 -5.55
C PHE A 255 -4.15 23.87 -6.34
N LYS A 256 -4.22 23.98 -7.67
CA LYS A 256 -4.96 23.05 -8.53
C LYS A 256 -4.08 21.93 -9.09
N ASN A 257 -2.92 21.67 -8.49
CA ASN A 257 -2.00 20.61 -8.91
C ASN A 257 -2.50 19.20 -8.48
N PRO A 258 -1.96 18.12 -9.06
CA PRO A 258 -2.40 16.74 -8.78
C PRO A 258 -2.29 16.33 -7.32
N LEU A 259 -1.23 16.74 -6.62
CA LEU A 259 -1.00 16.41 -5.21
C LEU A 259 -2.08 17.03 -4.32
N VAL A 260 -2.29 18.35 -4.44
CA VAL A 260 -3.30 19.07 -3.66
C VAL A 260 -4.70 18.53 -3.92
N ARG A 261 -5.06 18.30 -5.19
CA ARG A 261 -6.36 17.68 -5.54
C ARG A 261 -6.53 16.31 -4.90
N SER A 262 -5.48 15.49 -4.86
CA SER A 262 -5.54 14.15 -4.28
C SER A 262 -5.77 14.21 -2.77
N ILE A 263 -5.03 15.08 -2.07
CA ILE A 263 -5.17 15.25 -0.63
C ILE A 263 -6.53 15.85 -0.25
N VAL A 264 -6.99 16.88 -0.96
CA VAL A 264 -8.32 17.46 -0.73
C VAL A 264 -9.44 16.46 -0.99
N PHE A 265 -9.29 15.60 -2.00
CA PHE A 265 -10.25 14.52 -2.25
C PHE A 265 -10.28 13.52 -1.10
N LEU A 266 -9.10 13.11 -0.61
CA LEU A 266 -8.96 12.22 0.53
C LEU A 266 -9.56 12.83 1.81
N ASP A 267 -9.35 14.12 2.08
CA ASP A 267 -9.94 14.80 3.25
C ASP A 267 -11.47 14.79 3.23
N GLN A 268 -12.06 14.77 2.03
CA GLN A 268 -13.52 14.72 1.83
C GLN A 268 -14.02 13.31 1.51
N LEU A 269 -13.22 12.26 1.72
CA LEU A 269 -13.51 10.90 1.26
C LEU A 269 -14.87 10.38 1.75
N ALA A 270 -15.23 10.69 3.01
CA ALA A 270 -16.51 10.28 3.60
C ALA A 270 -17.73 10.92 2.91
N LEU A 271 -17.57 12.09 2.30
CA LEU A 271 -18.63 12.84 1.62
C LEU A 271 -18.78 12.44 0.14
N LYS A 272 -17.85 11.65 -0.41
CA LYS A 272 -17.88 11.23 -1.82
C LYS A 272 -18.75 9.99 -2.02
N SER A 273 -19.36 9.91 -3.19
CA SER A 273 -20.08 8.71 -3.63
C SER A 273 -19.13 7.56 -3.99
N ASP A 274 -19.61 6.33 -3.97
CA ASP A 274 -18.79 5.16 -4.32
C ASP A 274 -18.33 5.15 -5.78
N LYS A 275 -19.07 5.80 -6.67
CA LYS A 275 -18.66 5.99 -8.08
C LYS A 275 -17.48 6.96 -8.16
N GLU A 276 -17.55 8.10 -7.49
CA GLU A 276 -16.45 9.08 -7.45
C GLU A 276 -15.20 8.48 -6.81
N LYS A 277 -15.36 7.74 -5.70
CA LYS A 277 -14.26 7.03 -5.05
C LYS A 277 -13.61 6.03 -6.01
N ALA A 278 -14.38 5.19 -6.70
CA ALA A 278 -13.85 4.21 -7.64
C ALA A 278 -13.05 4.89 -8.78
N ILE A 279 -13.59 5.95 -9.39
CA ILE A 279 -12.91 6.70 -10.45
C ILE A 279 -11.59 7.30 -9.94
N PHE A 280 -11.63 7.92 -8.76
CA PHE A 280 -10.43 8.49 -8.15
C PHE A 280 -9.36 7.43 -7.88
N PHE A 281 -9.70 6.35 -7.19
CA PHE A 281 -8.72 5.34 -6.76
C PHE A 281 -8.14 4.53 -7.91
N ASN A 282 -8.90 4.32 -9.00
CA ASN A 282 -8.37 3.70 -10.21
C ASN A 282 -7.21 4.51 -10.80
N GLY A 283 -7.32 5.84 -10.86
CA GLY A 283 -6.21 6.71 -11.31
C GLY A 283 -5.17 7.02 -10.24
N PHE A 284 -5.55 6.93 -8.96
CA PHE A 284 -4.66 7.22 -7.84
C PHE A 284 -3.58 6.15 -7.65
N SER A 285 -3.90 4.88 -7.91
CA SER A 285 -2.96 3.76 -7.81
C SER A 285 -1.64 4.01 -8.55
N ASP A 286 -1.70 4.62 -9.74
CA ASP A 286 -0.50 4.91 -10.55
C ASP A 286 0.32 6.09 -10.01
N ARG A 287 -0.29 6.95 -9.20
CA ARG A 287 0.39 8.12 -8.61
C ARG A 287 1.07 7.81 -7.29
N VAL A 288 0.61 6.79 -6.56
CA VAL A 288 1.14 6.40 -5.24
C VAL A 288 2.68 6.33 -5.20
N PRO A 289 3.37 5.68 -6.16
CA PRO A 289 4.83 5.56 -6.10
C PRO A 289 5.58 6.90 -6.19
N ASN A 290 4.93 7.95 -6.71
CA ASN A 290 5.51 9.27 -6.89
C ASN A 290 5.27 10.21 -5.69
N LEU A 291 4.45 9.80 -4.72
CA LEU A 291 4.14 10.59 -3.54
C LEU A 291 5.26 10.48 -2.49
N PRO A 292 5.44 11.50 -1.63
CA PRO A 292 6.39 11.42 -0.52
C PRO A 292 6.09 10.19 0.37
N PRO A 293 7.08 9.31 0.64
CA PRO A 293 6.85 8.11 1.46
C PRO A 293 6.24 8.37 2.84
N PRO A 294 6.64 9.44 3.58
CA PRO A 294 6.01 9.73 4.87
C PRO A 294 4.51 10.07 4.75
N LEU A 295 4.12 10.78 3.69
CA LEU A 295 2.71 11.11 3.41
C LEU A 295 1.89 9.84 3.14
N VAL A 296 2.44 8.92 2.35
CA VAL A 296 1.78 7.63 2.07
C VAL A 296 1.62 6.81 3.34
N ARG A 297 2.68 6.72 4.14
CA ARG A 297 2.74 5.89 5.36
C ARG A 297 1.85 6.41 6.49
N TYR A 298 1.99 7.68 6.85
CA TYR A 298 1.42 8.21 8.09
C TYR A 298 0.04 8.84 7.90
N ARG A 299 -0.36 9.12 6.65
CA ARG A 299 -1.67 9.73 6.36
C ARG A 299 -2.54 8.86 5.46
N ILE A 300 -2.06 8.56 4.25
CA ILE A 300 -2.90 7.94 3.21
C ILE A 300 -3.25 6.51 3.62
N LEU A 301 -2.27 5.68 3.98
CA LEU A 301 -2.49 4.29 4.33
C LEU A 301 -3.46 4.14 5.53
N PRO A 302 -3.27 4.80 6.68
CA PRO A 302 -4.23 4.73 7.79
C PRO A 302 -5.65 5.12 7.39
N GLN A 303 -5.80 6.16 6.57
CA GLN A 303 -7.12 6.60 6.11
C GLN A 303 -7.81 5.55 5.22
N LEU A 304 -7.07 4.92 4.32
CA LEU A 304 -7.61 3.86 3.47
C LEU A 304 -7.93 2.59 4.27
N LEU A 305 -7.10 2.22 5.24
CA LEU A 305 -7.35 1.09 6.14
C LEU A 305 -8.62 1.33 6.98
N ASN A 306 -8.81 2.55 7.47
CA ASN A 306 -10.04 2.94 8.17
C ASN A 306 -11.26 2.87 7.24
N ALA A 307 -11.12 3.36 6.00
CA ALA A 307 -12.19 3.28 4.99
C ALA A 307 -12.54 1.83 4.63
N LEU A 308 -11.57 0.91 4.56
CA LEU A 308 -11.82 -0.52 4.32
C LEU A 308 -12.43 -1.23 5.54
N SER A 309 -12.05 -0.82 6.76
CA SER A 309 -12.44 -1.50 8.00
C SER A 309 -13.80 -1.06 8.54
N TYR A 310 -14.21 0.17 8.25
CA TYR A 310 -15.40 0.82 8.81
C TYR A 310 -16.28 1.50 7.75
N GLY A 311 -15.87 1.52 6.48
CA GLY A 311 -16.64 2.14 5.41
C GLY A 311 -18.02 1.50 5.29
N SER A 312 -19.06 2.31 5.46
CA SER A 312 -20.44 1.93 5.18
C SER A 312 -20.57 1.65 3.69
N GLY A 313 -20.63 0.38 3.31
CA GLY A 313 -20.79 -0.06 1.93
C GLY A 313 -19.48 -0.52 1.30
N MET A 314 -19.31 -1.84 1.20
CA MET A 314 -18.32 -2.50 0.33
C MET A 314 -18.78 -2.44 -1.15
N GLY A 315 -19.15 -1.23 -1.59
CA GLY A 315 -19.62 -0.93 -2.93
C GLY A 315 -18.50 -0.97 -3.97
N SER A 316 -18.76 -0.42 -5.16
CA SER A 316 -17.81 -0.44 -6.28
C SER A 316 -16.43 0.16 -5.96
N ALA A 317 -16.33 1.03 -4.96
CA ALA A 317 -15.09 1.65 -4.52
C ALA A 317 -14.14 0.71 -3.78
N PHE A 318 -14.67 -0.34 -3.13
CA PHE A 318 -13.89 -1.26 -2.28
C PHE A 318 -12.72 -1.85 -3.05
N ALA A 319 -12.98 -2.36 -4.25
CA ALA A 319 -12.00 -2.96 -5.14
C ALA A 319 -10.82 -2.03 -5.42
N SER A 320 -11.12 -0.78 -5.80
CA SER A 320 -10.12 0.23 -6.14
C SER A 320 -9.30 0.65 -4.92
N ILE A 321 -9.94 0.83 -3.74
CA ILE A 321 -9.25 1.17 -2.50
C ILE A 321 -8.32 0.02 -2.06
N LEU A 322 -8.81 -1.22 -2.08
CA LEU A 322 -8.02 -2.39 -1.71
C LEU A 322 -6.80 -2.55 -2.63
N THR A 323 -6.98 -2.33 -3.93
CA THR A 323 -5.86 -2.36 -4.90
C THR A 323 -4.77 -1.35 -4.53
N VAL A 324 -5.16 -0.13 -4.13
CA VAL A 324 -4.21 0.90 -3.68
C VAL A 324 -3.51 0.48 -2.38
N VAL A 325 -4.24 -0.07 -1.40
CA VAL A 325 -3.66 -0.55 -0.14
C VAL A 325 -2.66 -1.68 -0.37
N ILE A 326 -2.97 -2.63 -1.25
CA ILE A 326 -2.06 -3.73 -1.57
C ILE A 326 -0.80 -3.22 -2.27
N LYS A 327 -0.93 -2.28 -3.21
CA LYS A 327 0.21 -1.65 -3.89
C LYS A 327 1.11 -0.87 -2.93
N ILE A 328 0.53 -0.16 -1.96
CA ILE A 328 1.29 0.48 -0.88
C ILE A 328 1.99 -0.60 -0.04
N GLY A 329 1.25 -1.65 0.32
CA GLY A 329 1.75 -2.76 1.14
C GLY A 329 2.93 -3.49 0.53
N GLU A 330 3.00 -3.61 -0.81
CA GLU A 330 4.13 -4.22 -1.51
C GLU A 330 5.45 -3.47 -1.28
N ALA A 331 5.39 -2.15 -1.07
CA ALA A 331 6.56 -1.31 -0.79
C ALA A 331 6.99 -1.30 0.68
N LEU A 332 6.18 -1.87 1.59
CA LEU A 332 6.47 -1.91 3.02
C LEU A 332 7.41 -3.06 3.39
N SER A 333 8.17 -2.88 4.47
CA SER A 333 8.89 -4.00 5.09
C SER A 333 7.93 -4.99 5.76
N ASP A 334 8.39 -6.22 6.03
CA ASP A 334 7.58 -7.24 6.69
C ASP A 334 7.08 -6.79 8.08
N LYS A 335 7.91 -6.04 8.82
CA LYS A 335 7.52 -5.49 10.13
C LYS A 335 6.39 -4.47 9.98
N GLU A 336 6.53 -3.55 9.05
CA GLU A 336 5.53 -2.50 8.83
C GLU A 336 4.23 -3.07 8.28
N TYR A 337 4.30 -4.05 7.37
CA TYR A 337 3.12 -4.73 6.86
C TYR A 337 2.37 -5.43 7.99
N LYS A 338 3.10 -6.13 8.87
CA LYS A 338 2.54 -6.81 10.04
C LYS A 338 1.82 -5.85 10.99
N ASP A 339 2.42 -4.69 11.25
CA ASP A 339 1.89 -3.74 12.22
C ASP A 339 0.73 -2.90 11.65
N LEU A 340 0.81 -2.51 10.36
CA LEU A 340 -0.13 -1.58 9.73
C LEU A 340 -1.23 -2.27 8.92
N VAL A 341 -0.89 -3.23 8.06
CA VAL A 341 -1.80 -3.74 7.01
C VAL A 341 -2.43 -5.08 7.39
N LEU A 342 -1.66 -5.98 7.99
CA LEU A 342 -2.08 -7.34 8.32
C LEU A 342 -3.36 -7.40 9.19
N PRO A 343 -3.57 -6.55 10.22
CA PRO A 343 -4.80 -6.59 11.01
C PRO A 343 -6.05 -6.34 10.16
N ALA A 344 -5.98 -5.41 9.22
CA ALA A 344 -7.07 -5.14 8.29
C ALA A 344 -7.30 -6.31 7.32
N VAL A 345 -6.22 -6.92 6.79
CA VAL A 345 -6.34 -8.08 5.89
C VAL A 345 -7.01 -9.26 6.58
N ILE A 346 -6.66 -9.56 7.84
CA ILE A 346 -7.31 -10.61 8.64
C ILE A 346 -8.80 -10.31 8.80
N LYS A 347 -9.15 -9.07 9.16
CA LYS A 347 -10.55 -8.63 9.30
C LYS A 347 -11.32 -8.79 7.98
N LEU A 348 -10.71 -8.41 6.85
CA LEU A 348 -11.32 -8.52 5.52
C LEU A 348 -11.53 -9.98 5.09
N PHE A 349 -10.62 -10.90 5.41
CA PHE A 349 -10.84 -12.33 5.14
C PHE A 349 -11.98 -12.91 5.98
N ALA A 350 -12.17 -12.41 7.21
CA ALA A 350 -13.29 -12.80 8.06
C ALA A 350 -14.65 -12.24 7.58
N CYS A 351 -14.66 -11.25 6.68
CA CYS A 351 -15.89 -10.77 6.07
C CYS A 351 -16.49 -11.84 5.13
N ASN A 352 -17.79 -12.11 5.29
CA ASN A 352 -18.53 -13.09 4.49
C ASN A 352 -18.94 -12.58 3.10
N GLU A 353 -18.49 -11.39 2.71
CA GLU A 353 -18.85 -10.81 1.42
C GLU A 353 -18.03 -11.40 0.27
N ARG A 354 -18.77 -11.87 -0.75
CA ARG A 354 -18.19 -12.52 -1.92
C ARG A 354 -17.22 -11.61 -2.68
N GLN A 355 -17.59 -10.35 -2.90
CA GLN A 355 -16.80 -9.41 -3.70
C GLN A 355 -15.48 -9.04 -3.02
N VAL A 356 -15.49 -8.93 -1.70
CA VAL A 356 -14.27 -8.75 -0.89
C VAL A 356 -13.32 -9.93 -1.09
N ARG A 357 -13.85 -11.15 -0.91
CA ARG A 357 -13.06 -12.38 -1.07
C ARG A 357 -12.48 -12.51 -2.48
N VAL A 358 -13.27 -12.23 -3.52
CA VAL A 358 -12.81 -12.22 -4.91
C VAL A 358 -11.60 -11.28 -5.09
N HIS A 359 -11.67 -10.06 -4.57
CA HIS A 359 -10.57 -9.10 -4.71
C HIS A 359 -9.34 -9.48 -3.88
N LEU A 360 -9.52 -9.93 -2.64
CA LEU A 360 -8.42 -10.43 -1.81
C LEU A 360 -7.66 -11.57 -2.49
N LEU A 361 -8.38 -12.53 -3.07
CA LEU A 361 -7.78 -13.69 -3.74
C LEU A 361 -7.12 -13.32 -5.07
N LYS A 362 -7.69 -12.37 -5.82
CA LYS A 362 -7.12 -11.87 -7.09
C LYS A 362 -5.71 -11.29 -6.89
N HIS A 363 -5.51 -10.57 -5.79
CA HIS A 363 -4.26 -9.89 -5.45
C HIS A 363 -3.37 -10.69 -4.48
N LEU A 364 -3.76 -11.90 -4.08
CA LEU A 364 -3.05 -12.67 -3.06
C LEU A 364 -1.56 -12.86 -3.38
N LYS A 365 -1.21 -13.04 -4.66
CA LYS A 365 0.19 -13.18 -5.09
C LYS A 365 1.08 -12.02 -4.62
N GLU A 366 0.54 -10.80 -4.62
CA GLU A 366 1.28 -9.56 -4.37
C GLU A 366 1.67 -9.43 -2.89
N TYR A 367 0.78 -9.86 -1.98
CA TYR A 367 1.01 -9.72 -0.54
C TYR A 367 1.25 -11.04 0.21
N ALA A 368 1.17 -12.20 -0.45
CA ALA A 368 1.35 -13.50 0.19
C ALA A 368 2.68 -13.63 0.93
N ARG A 369 3.76 -13.00 0.45
CA ARG A 369 5.08 -13.05 1.09
C ARG A 369 5.08 -12.45 2.50
N HIS A 370 4.25 -11.45 2.74
CA HIS A 370 4.17 -10.72 4.02
C HIS A 370 3.28 -11.43 5.04
N LEU A 371 2.57 -12.50 4.66
CA LEU A 371 1.66 -13.22 5.54
C LEU A 371 2.44 -14.24 6.40
N PRO A 372 2.41 -14.16 7.74
CA PRO A 372 3.05 -15.17 8.58
C PRO A 372 2.36 -16.53 8.45
N ASP A 373 3.13 -17.62 8.50
CA ASP A 373 2.62 -18.98 8.27
C ASP A 373 1.51 -19.38 9.25
N ARG A 374 1.68 -19.03 10.52
CA ARG A 374 0.66 -19.24 11.57
C ARG A 374 -0.66 -18.52 11.25
N VAL A 375 -0.59 -17.27 10.78
CA VAL A 375 -1.78 -16.49 10.42
C VAL A 375 -2.48 -17.08 9.20
N VAL A 376 -1.70 -17.58 8.23
CA VAL A 376 -2.26 -18.25 7.06
C VAL A 376 -3.05 -19.49 7.46
N ASN A 377 -2.51 -20.33 8.34
CA ASN A 377 -3.18 -21.54 8.79
C ASN A 377 -4.39 -21.25 9.69
N ASP A 378 -4.25 -20.35 10.66
CA ASP A 378 -5.23 -20.19 11.74
C ASP A 378 -6.37 -19.22 11.38
N HIS A 379 -6.09 -18.18 10.58
CA HIS A 379 -7.04 -17.09 10.31
C HIS A 379 -7.44 -16.96 8.84
N ILE A 380 -6.54 -17.22 7.88
CA ILE A 380 -6.83 -16.99 6.45
C ILE A 380 -7.45 -18.24 5.82
N LEU A 381 -6.81 -19.41 5.98
CA LEU A 381 -7.24 -20.64 5.33
C LEU A 381 -8.69 -21.04 5.67
N PRO A 382 -9.17 -20.98 6.93
CA PRO A 382 -10.56 -21.34 7.24
C PRO A 382 -11.58 -20.53 6.42
N ASN A 383 -11.31 -19.24 6.24
CA ASN A 383 -12.16 -18.34 5.46
C ASN A 383 -12.05 -18.61 3.95
N VAL A 384 -10.83 -18.85 3.46
CA VAL A 384 -10.57 -19.19 2.05
C VAL A 384 -11.21 -20.53 1.68
N SER A 385 -11.21 -21.51 2.58
CA SER A 385 -11.71 -22.86 2.33
C SER A 385 -13.19 -22.90 1.94
N THR A 386 -13.99 -21.96 2.44
CA THR A 386 -15.40 -21.82 2.05
C THR A 386 -15.57 -21.49 0.56
N GLY A 387 -14.56 -20.86 -0.06
CA GLY A 387 -14.53 -20.52 -1.48
C GLY A 387 -14.41 -21.72 -2.42
N PHE A 388 -13.93 -22.88 -1.95
CA PHE A 388 -13.79 -24.08 -2.78
C PHE A 388 -15.13 -24.70 -3.18
N THR A 389 -16.19 -24.48 -2.40
CA THR A 389 -17.52 -25.07 -2.63
C THR A 389 -18.59 -24.03 -2.92
N ASP A 390 -18.19 -22.81 -3.26
CA ASP A 390 -19.11 -21.69 -3.45
C ASP A 390 -19.84 -21.77 -4.81
N ALA A 391 -21.06 -21.24 -4.92
CA ALA A 391 -21.92 -21.31 -6.09
C ALA A 391 -21.34 -20.64 -7.36
N ASN A 392 -20.72 -19.45 -7.25
CA ASN A 392 -20.09 -18.79 -8.40
C ASN A 392 -18.73 -19.42 -8.73
N SER A 393 -18.57 -19.81 -9.99
CA SER A 393 -17.38 -20.44 -10.55
C SER A 393 -16.12 -19.58 -10.45
N LEU A 394 -16.21 -18.27 -10.63
CA LEU A 394 -15.06 -17.35 -10.54
C LEU A 394 -14.40 -17.40 -9.16
N LEU A 395 -15.21 -17.44 -8.09
CA LEU A 395 -14.66 -17.50 -6.73
C LEU A 395 -13.97 -18.85 -6.49
N ARG A 396 -14.56 -19.97 -6.93
CA ARG A 396 -13.93 -21.29 -6.84
C ARG A 396 -12.60 -21.32 -7.59
N GLU A 397 -12.56 -20.76 -8.79
CA GLU A 397 -11.36 -20.67 -9.62
C GLU A 397 -10.25 -19.83 -8.96
N LEU A 398 -10.59 -18.65 -8.44
CA LEU A 398 -9.64 -17.78 -7.74
C LEU A 398 -9.12 -18.45 -6.46
N THR A 399 -10.00 -19.08 -5.69
CA THR A 399 -9.64 -19.83 -4.47
C THR A 399 -8.63 -20.92 -4.80
N LEU A 400 -8.87 -21.68 -5.88
CA LEU A 400 -7.95 -22.70 -6.36
C LEU A 400 -6.60 -22.14 -6.80
N LYS A 401 -6.57 -21.03 -7.54
CA LYS A 401 -5.31 -20.38 -7.96
C LYS A 401 -4.53 -19.84 -6.77
N SER A 402 -5.24 -19.29 -5.79
CA SER A 402 -4.65 -18.71 -4.57
C SER A 402 -3.88 -19.74 -3.74
N LEU A 403 -4.29 -21.01 -3.80
CA LEU A 403 -3.65 -22.11 -3.08
C LEU A 403 -2.16 -22.28 -3.43
N ILE A 404 -1.74 -21.93 -4.65
CA ILE A 404 -0.33 -21.98 -5.07
C ILE A 404 0.54 -21.09 -4.18
N HIS A 405 -0.01 -19.97 -3.70
CA HIS A 405 0.68 -19.01 -2.85
C HIS A 405 0.56 -19.32 -1.35
N LEU A 406 -0.54 -19.98 -0.94
CA LEU A 406 -0.76 -20.37 0.46
C LEU A 406 -0.09 -21.69 0.84
N ALA A 407 -0.05 -22.67 -0.07
CA ALA A 407 0.45 -24.02 0.20
C ALA A 407 1.87 -24.10 0.79
N PRO A 408 2.84 -23.24 0.40
CA PRO A 408 4.15 -23.24 1.05
C PRO A 408 4.12 -22.91 2.55
N LYS A 409 3.10 -22.18 2.99
CA LYS A 409 2.92 -21.67 4.37
C LYS A 409 2.04 -22.58 5.24
N LEU A 410 1.57 -23.70 4.70
CA LEU A 410 0.69 -24.62 5.40
C LEU A 410 1.46 -25.80 5.99
N PRO A 411 1.07 -26.28 7.18
CA PRO A 411 1.66 -27.48 7.77
C PRO A 411 1.23 -28.74 6.99
N PRO A 412 2.05 -29.81 7.00
CA PRO A 412 1.77 -31.05 6.27
C PRO A 412 0.41 -31.67 6.60
N ALA A 413 -0.01 -31.62 7.87
CA ALA A 413 -1.30 -32.14 8.32
C ALA A 413 -2.49 -31.44 7.64
N THR A 414 -2.42 -30.10 7.48
CA THR A 414 -3.45 -29.33 6.79
C THR A 414 -3.44 -29.59 5.28
N MET A 415 -2.24 -29.75 4.70
CA MET A 415 -2.06 -30.09 3.28
C MET A 415 -2.69 -31.45 2.95
N GLU A 416 -2.35 -32.49 3.71
CA GLU A 416 -2.83 -33.85 3.44
C GLU A 416 -4.27 -34.08 3.91
N GLY A 417 -4.71 -33.36 4.94
CA GLY A 417 -6.07 -33.45 5.48
C GLY A 417 -7.07 -32.62 4.68
N GLN A 418 -6.99 -31.29 4.78
CA GLN A 418 -8.03 -30.38 4.29
C GLN A 418 -7.87 -30.08 2.80
N VAL A 419 -6.66 -29.67 2.37
CA VAL A 419 -6.41 -29.21 1.01
C VAL A 419 -6.67 -30.31 -0.03
N LEU A 420 -6.22 -31.54 0.23
CA LEU A 420 -6.49 -32.68 -0.66
C LEU A 420 -7.97 -33.03 -0.79
N ARG A 421 -8.74 -32.89 0.28
CA ARG A 421 -10.20 -33.09 0.24
C ARG A 421 -10.86 -32.07 -0.70
N HIS A 422 -10.43 -30.80 -0.65
CA HIS A 422 -10.93 -29.77 -1.55
C HIS A 422 -10.52 -30.01 -3.02
N LEU A 423 -9.26 -30.34 -3.29
CA LEU A 423 -8.79 -30.63 -4.65
C LEU A 423 -9.51 -31.83 -5.27
N SER A 424 -9.75 -32.88 -4.49
CA SER A 424 -10.49 -34.06 -4.96
C SER A 424 -11.91 -33.73 -5.38
N LYS A 425 -12.59 -32.81 -4.67
CA LYS A 425 -13.93 -32.32 -5.01
C LYS A 425 -13.91 -31.47 -6.28
N LEU A 426 -12.99 -30.50 -6.37
CA LEU A 426 -12.86 -29.62 -7.53
C LEU A 426 -12.47 -30.35 -8.83
N GLN A 427 -11.86 -31.52 -8.73
CA GLN A 427 -11.57 -32.36 -9.89
C GLN A 427 -12.85 -32.86 -10.59
N SER A 428 -13.98 -32.87 -9.91
CA SER A 428 -15.30 -33.20 -10.44
C SER A 428 -16.20 -31.97 -10.57
N ASP A 429 -15.63 -30.76 -10.61
CA ASP A 429 -16.40 -29.53 -10.75
C ASP A 429 -17.18 -29.49 -12.07
N ILE A 430 -18.36 -28.86 -12.03
CA ILE A 430 -19.22 -28.63 -13.19
C ILE A 430 -18.45 -27.88 -14.27
N GLU A 431 -17.64 -26.89 -13.86
CA GLU A 431 -16.92 -26.03 -14.79
C GLU A 431 -15.62 -26.71 -15.30
N PRO A 432 -15.51 -26.99 -16.62
CA PRO A 432 -14.32 -27.63 -17.19
C PRO A 432 -13.01 -26.86 -16.95
N GLY A 433 -13.07 -25.52 -16.90
CA GLY A 433 -11.93 -24.68 -16.58
C GLY A 433 -11.36 -24.94 -15.17
N ILE A 434 -12.24 -25.16 -14.19
CA ILE A 434 -11.84 -25.44 -12.80
C ILE A 434 -11.21 -26.83 -12.69
N ARG A 435 -11.77 -27.84 -13.35
CA ARG A 435 -11.17 -29.19 -13.41
C ARG A 435 -9.75 -29.15 -13.98
N THR A 436 -9.58 -28.41 -15.08
CA THR A 436 -8.27 -28.19 -15.72
C THR A 436 -7.29 -27.49 -14.77
N ASN A 437 -7.71 -26.41 -14.13
CA ASN A 437 -6.88 -25.68 -13.16
C ASN A 437 -6.54 -26.53 -11.93
N THR A 438 -7.39 -27.48 -11.55
CA THR A 438 -7.18 -28.35 -10.38
C THR A 438 -6.00 -29.29 -10.63
N ILE A 439 -5.89 -29.81 -11.85
CA ILE A 439 -4.76 -30.62 -12.30
C ILE A 439 -3.46 -29.81 -12.20
N TYR A 440 -3.42 -28.60 -12.76
CA TYR A 440 -2.23 -27.73 -12.69
C TYR A 440 -1.87 -27.29 -11.28
N CYS A 441 -2.87 -26.95 -10.46
CA CYS A 441 -2.63 -26.55 -9.07
C CYS A 441 -2.02 -27.71 -8.28
N THR A 442 -2.57 -28.92 -8.43
CA THR A 442 -2.04 -30.15 -7.80
C THR A 442 -0.60 -30.43 -8.23
N ALA A 443 -0.29 -30.27 -9.53
CA ALA A 443 1.07 -30.42 -10.04
C ALA A 443 2.04 -29.40 -9.43
N LYS A 444 1.63 -28.12 -9.31
CA LYS A 444 2.49 -27.05 -8.80
C LYS A 444 2.79 -27.15 -7.30
N ILE A 445 1.84 -27.64 -6.51
CA ILE A 445 2.02 -27.77 -5.05
C ILE A 445 2.53 -29.17 -4.64
N CYS A 446 2.83 -30.04 -5.61
CA CYS A 446 3.07 -31.45 -5.33
C CYS A 446 4.27 -31.72 -4.40
N SER A 447 5.27 -30.85 -4.42
CA SER A 447 6.45 -30.92 -3.55
C SER A 447 6.13 -30.77 -2.06
N ARG A 448 4.92 -30.30 -1.72
CA ARG A 448 4.45 -30.12 -0.34
C ARG A 448 3.78 -31.37 0.25
N PHE A 449 3.50 -32.38 -0.56
CA PHE A 449 2.96 -33.66 -0.08
C PHE A 449 4.09 -34.62 0.30
N GLY A 450 3.86 -35.47 1.31
CA GLY A 450 4.79 -36.54 1.66
C GLY A 450 5.02 -37.52 0.50
N ASP A 451 6.20 -38.13 0.42
CA ASP A 451 6.63 -38.89 -0.76
C ASP A 451 5.70 -40.04 -1.16
N SER A 452 5.14 -40.78 -0.18
CA SER A 452 4.23 -41.91 -0.45
C SER A 452 2.85 -41.44 -0.93
N THR A 453 2.36 -40.35 -0.32
CA THR A 453 1.07 -39.71 -0.59
C THR A 453 1.10 -39.00 -1.95
N ARG A 454 2.21 -38.29 -2.25
CA ARG A 454 2.46 -37.55 -3.49
C ARG A 454 2.25 -38.41 -4.73
N ARG A 455 2.92 -39.57 -4.83
CA ARG A 455 2.80 -40.46 -6.01
C ARG A 455 1.36 -40.90 -6.27
N LYS A 456 0.66 -41.35 -5.21
CA LYS A 456 -0.71 -41.84 -5.30
C LYS A 456 -1.66 -40.76 -5.79
N ILE A 457 -1.53 -39.54 -5.27
CA ILE A 457 -2.40 -38.41 -5.61
C ILE A 457 -2.13 -37.91 -7.02
N LEU A 458 -0.86 -37.74 -7.41
CA LEU A 458 -0.51 -37.29 -8.75
C LEU A 458 -1.03 -38.26 -9.80
N PHE A 459 -0.79 -39.56 -9.60
CA PHE A 459 -1.33 -40.59 -10.49
C PHE A 459 -2.86 -40.52 -10.56
N ARG A 460 -3.56 -40.56 -9.42
CA ARG A 460 -5.02 -40.52 -9.37
C ARG A 460 -5.59 -39.27 -10.06
N THR A 461 -4.99 -38.12 -9.78
CA THR A 461 -5.47 -36.82 -10.29
C THR A 461 -5.26 -36.76 -11.80
N PHE A 462 -4.06 -37.02 -12.28
CA PHE A 462 -3.75 -36.89 -13.70
C PHE A 462 -4.44 -37.98 -14.53
N SER A 463 -4.49 -39.23 -14.06
CA SER A 463 -5.19 -40.31 -14.78
C SER A 463 -6.68 -40.05 -14.95
N LYS A 464 -7.35 -39.43 -13.96
CA LYS A 464 -8.75 -39.03 -14.10
C LYS A 464 -8.91 -37.88 -15.10
N GLY A 465 -7.99 -36.93 -15.13
CA GLY A 465 -8.00 -35.83 -16.10
C GLY A 465 -7.70 -36.26 -17.56
N LEU A 466 -6.93 -37.34 -17.77
CA LEU A 466 -6.76 -37.93 -19.12
C LEU A 466 -8.08 -38.40 -19.74
N LYS A 467 -9.07 -38.74 -18.91
CA LYS A 467 -10.39 -39.24 -19.34
C LYS A 467 -11.47 -38.14 -19.35
N ASP A 468 -11.08 -36.88 -19.17
CA ASP A 468 -12.03 -35.76 -19.11
C ASP A 468 -12.67 -35.50 -20.49
N THR A 469 -13.94 -35.11 -20.50
CA THR A 469 -14.64 -34.75 -21.73
C THR A 469 -14.05 -33.49 -22.38
N PHE A 470 -13.44 -32.61 -21.58
CA PHE A 470 -12.85 -31.37 -22.04
C PHE A 470 -11.38 -31.54 -22.47
N ALA A 471 -11.08 -31.26 -23.75
CA ALA A 471 -9.74 -31.46 -24.30
C ALA A 471 -8.62 -30.71 -23.54
N PRO A 472 -8.79 -29.45 -23.08
CA PRO A 472 -7.79 -28.79 -22.25
C PRO A 472 -7.47 -29.48 -20.92
N ALA A 473 -8.43 -30.18 -20.30
CA ALA A 473 -8.17 -30.96 -19.09
C ALA A 473 -7.31 -32.20 -19.39
N ARG A 474 -7.54 -32.86 -20.53
CA ARG A 474 -6.69 -33.95 -21.02
C ARG A 474 -5.28 -33.47 -21.32
N LEU A 475 -5.14 -32.34 -22.03
CA LEU A 475 -3.85 -31.69 -22.29
C LEU A 475 -3.11 -31.35 -20.99
N ALA A 476 -3.80 -30.74 -20.03
CA ALA A 476 -3.23 -30.40 -18.73
C ALA A 476 -2.72 -31.64 -17.98
N SER A 477 -3.41 -32.76 -18.11
CA SER A 477 -3.01 -34.03 -17.48
C SER A 477 -1.76 -34.61 -18.12
N ILE A 478 -1.67 -34.62 -19.45
CA ILE A 478 -0.46 -35.05 -20.19
C ILE A 478 0.73 -34.18 -19.77
N ALA A 479 0.57 -32.85 -19.82
CA ALA A 479 1.62 -31.91 -19.44
C ALA A 479 2.04 -32.06 -17.97
N SER A 480 1.08 -32.27 -17.06
CA SER A 480 1.38 -32.45 -15.63
C SER A 480 2.09 -33.77 -15.34
N PHE A 481 1.77 -34.85 -16.06
CA PHE A 481 2.54 -36.10 -16.00
C PHE A 481 3.98 -35.91 -16.45
N GLN A 482 4.21 -35.18 -17.55
CA GLN A 482 5.57 -34.87 -18.02
C GLN A 482 6.34 -34.03 -17.00
N ALA A 483 5.72 -32.96 -16.49
CA ALA A 483 6.37 -32.05 -15.53
C ALA A 483 6.70 -32.75 -14.20
N CYS A 484 5.83 -33.67 -13.75
CA CYS A 484 6.00 -34.39 -12.48
C CYS A 484 6.67 -35.76 -12.64
N ILE A 485 7.26 -36.08 -13.80
CA ILE A 485 7.82 -37.41 -14.09
C ILE A 485 8.88 -37.83 -13.06
N ILE A 486 9.63 -36.86 -12.52
CA ILE A 486 10.67 -37.06 -11.50
C ILE A 486 10.13 -37.62 -10.17
N HIS A 487 8.83 -37.50 -9.93
CA HIS A 487 8.22 -38.00 -8.70
C HIS A 487 7.73 -39.45 -8.82
N PHE A 488 7.73 -40.02 -10.02
CA PHE A 488 7.29 -41.40 -10.28
C PHE A 488 8.47 -42.34 -10.44
N THR A 489 8.26 -43.60 -10.10
CA THR A 489 9.28 -44.63 -10.33
C THR A 489 9.28 -45.04 -11.81
N PRO A 490 10.41 -45.56 -12.35
CA PRO A 490 10.42 -46.12 -13.70
C PRO A 490 9.38 -47.23 -13.91
N GLU A 491 9.08 -48.00 -12.87
CA GLU A 491 8.04 -49.03 -12.90
C GLU A 491 6.63 -48.44 -13.04
N ASP A 492 6.32 -47.37 -12.29
CA ASP A 492 5.04 -46.64 -12.44
C ASP A 492 4.89 -46.07 -13.86
N VAL A 493 5.98 -45.50 -14.41
CA VAL A 493 5.97 -44.91 -15.75
C VAL A 493 5.70 -45.99 -16.81
N ALA A 494 6.43 -47.11 -16.76
CA ALA A 494 6.31 -48.18 -17.74
C ALA A 494 4.97 -48.92 -17.67
N ARG A 495 4.50 -49.26 -16.45
CA ARG A 495 3.35 -50.16 -16.28
C ARG A 495 2.00 -49.44 -16.22
N ARG A 496 1.98 -48.15 -15.85
CA ARG A 496 0.72 -47.46 -15.52
C ARG A 496 0.55 -46.16 -16.29
N ILE A 497 1.56 -45.30 -16.30
CA ILE A 497 1.44 -43.94 -16.87
C ILE A 497 1.51 -43.98 -18.39
N LEU A 498 2.53 -44.61 -18.96
CA LEU A 498 2.71 -44.67 -20.42
C LEU A 498 1.53 -45.37 -21.11
N PRO A 499 1.02 -46.53 -20.63
CA PRO A 499 -0.17 -47.15 -21.19
C PRO A 499 -1.43 -46.30 -21.05
N ALA A 500 -1.55 -45.51 -19.98
CA ALA A 500 -2.71 -44.63 -19.80
C ALA A 500 -2.71 -43.44 -20.78
N ILE A 501 -1.52 -42.94 -21.15
CA ILE A 501 -1.38 -41.83 -22.09
C ILE A 501 -1.48 -42.31 -23.54
N SER A 502 -0.95 -43.49 -23.86
CA SER A 502 -0.87 -43.98 -25.25
C SER A 502 -2.22 -44.07 -25.96
N VAL A 503 -3.30 -44.36 -25.22
CA VAL A 503 -4.68 -44.39 -25.74
C VAL A 503 -5.10 -43.02 -26.33
N LEU A 504 -4.53 -41.91 -25.84
CA LEU A 504 -4.82 -40.57 -26.36
C LEU A 504 -4.13 -40.27 -27.71
N ALA A 505 -3.33 -41.19 -28.25
CA ALA A 505 -2.76 -41.02 -29.59
C ALA A 505 -3.84 -40.96 -30.69
N ILE A 506 -5.02 -41.52 -30.42
CA ILE A 506 -6.20 -41.48 -31.29
C ILE A 506 -7.31 -40.56 -30.75
N ASP A 507 -6.97 -39.62 -29.86
CA ASP A 507 -7.92 -38.66 -29.30
C ASP A 507 -8.60 -37.80 -30.38
N THR A 508 -9.83 -37.35 -30.13
CA THR A 508 -10.59 -36.52 -31.07
C THR A 508 -9.90 -35.17 -31.36
N SER A 509 -9.19 -34.61 -30.37
CA SER A 509 -8.47 -33.35 -30.52
C SER A 509 -7.06 -33.56 -31.07
N GLU A 510 -6.74 -32.88 -32.18
CA GLU A 510 -5.39 -32.91 -32.77
C GLU A 510 -4.31 -32.45 -31.79
N GLN A 511 -4.60 -31.43 -30.98
CA GLN A 511 -3.66 -30.93 -29.97
C GLN A 511 -3.35 -32.00 -28.93
N VAL A 512 -4.35 -32.76 -28.48
CA VAL A 512 -4.18 -33.86 -27.52
C VAL A 512 -3.32 -34.97 -28.12
N ARG A 513 -3.58 -35.35 -29.39
CA ARG A 513 -2.77 -36.35 -30.10
C ARG A 513 -1.30 -35.94 -30.19
N LYS A 514 -1.03 -34.69 -30.59
CA LYS A 514 0.34 -34.14 -30.68
C LYS A 514 1.04 -34.13 -29.30
N ALA A 515 0.33 -33.68 -28.27
CA ALA A 515 0.87 -33.67 -26.90
C ALA A 515 1.15 -35.09 -26.38
N CYS A 516 0.27 -36.05 -26.68
CA CYS A 516 0.44 -37.46 -26.34
C CYS A 516 1.72 -38.04 -26.96
N ILE A 517 1.92 -37.88 -28.28
CA ILE A 517 3.12 -38.39 -28.96
C ILE A 517 4.39 -37.77 -28.36
N SER A 518 4.37 -36.46 -28.10
CA SER A 518 5.47 -35.79 -27.42
C SER A 518 5.74 -36.38 -26.04
N ALA A 519 4.69 -36.65 -25.25
CA ALA A 519 4.81 -37.25 -23.93
C ALA A 519 5.35 -38.68 -23.95
N ILE A 520 4.90 -39.51 -24.90
CA ILE A 520 5.43 -40.86 -25.13
C ILE A 520 6.95 -40.78 -25.38
N ASN A 521 7.40 -39.90 -26.27
CA ASN A 521 8.83 -39.75 -26.57
C ASN A 521 9.65 -39.34 -25.34
N VAL A 522 9.13 -38.42 -24.52
CA VAL A 522 9.79 -38.01 -23.26
C VAL A 522 9.86 -39.16 -22.26
N MET A 523 8.76 -39.90 -22.09
CA MET A 523 8.70 -41.03 -21.15
C MET A 523 9.57 -42.21 -21.61
N SER A 524 9.64 -42.48 -22.92
CA SER A 524 10.55 -43.49 -23.47
C SER A 524 12.01 -43.16 -23.20
N LYS A 525 12.41 -41.89 -23.40
CA LYS A 525 13.78 -41.44 -23.03
C LYS A 525 14.06 -41.60 -21.54
N PHE A 526 13.09 -41.28 -20.68
CA PHE A 526 13.21 -41.48 -19.24
C PHE A 526 13.43 -42.95 -18.86
N LEU A 527 12.67 -43.87 -19.48
CA LEU A 527 12.81 -45.30 -19.26
C LEU A 527 14.14 -45.84 -19.80
N GLN A 528 14.60 -45.33 -20.94
CA GLN A 528 15.88 -45.72 -21.52
C GLN A 528 17.04 -45.38 -20.57
N HIS A 529 17.07 -44.15 -20.04
CA HIS A 529 18.06 -43.77 -19.02
C HIS A 529 17.99 -44.62 -17.75
N ALA A 530 16.78 -45.02 -17.32
CA ALA A 530 16.62 -45.90 -16.17
C ALA A 530 17.14 -47.33 -16.45
N SER A 531 16.96 -47.83 -17.67
CA SER A 531 17.51 -49.10 -18.14
C SER A 531 19.04 -49.07 -18.16
N ASP A 532 19.62 -48.01 -18.73
CA ASP A 532 21.09 -47.85 -18.80
C ASP A 532 21.72 -47.80 -17.41
N ARG A 533 21.04 -47.16 -16.43
CA ARG A 533 21.47 -47.15 -15.02
C ARG A 533 21.45 -48.54 -14.40
N LYS A 534 20.39 -49.33 -14.62
CA LYS A 534 20.32 -50.72 -14.13
C LYS A 534 21.43 -51.58 -14.75
N ALA A 535 21.70 -51.40 -16.04
CA ALA A 535 22.78 -52.10 -16.73
C ALA A 535 24.17 -51.71 -16.16
N ALA A 536 24.39 -50.44 -15.85
CA ALA A 536 25.63 -49.97 -15.23
C ALA A 536 25.81 -50.47 -13.79
N GLN A 537 24.74 -50.52 -12.99
CA GLN A 537 24.76 -51.08 -11.64
C GLN A 537 25.07 -52.58 -11.64
N ALA A 538 24.42 -53.35 -12.52
CA ALA A 538 24.68 -54.78 -12.67
C ALA A 538 26.16 -55.07 -13.00
N ARG A 539 26.76 -54.30 -13.92
CA ARG A 539 28.19 -54.40 -14.25
C ARG A 539 29.10 -54.08 -13.06
N SER A 540 28.70 -53.17 -12.18
CA SER A 540 29.48 -52.82 -10.98
C SER A 540 29.37 -53.86 -9.86
N ASP A 541 28.21 -54.49 -9.70
CA ASP A 541 27.99 -55.53 -8.67
C ASP A 541 28.68 -56.85 -9.04
N GLU A 542 28.73 -57.20 -10.34
CA GLU A 542 29.54 -58.31 -10.85
C GLU A 542 31.04 -58.12 -10.52
N SER A 543 31.55 -56.88 -10.60
CA SER A 543 32.96 -56.57 -10.26
C SER A 543 33.28 -56.64 -8.76
N LYS A 544 32.28 -56.48 -7.87
CA LYS A 544 32.43 -56.62 -6.41
C LYS A 544 32.27 -58.07 -5.96
N SER A 545 31.38 -58.84 -6.59
CA SER A 545 31.20 -60.26 -6.32
C SER A 545 32.42 -61.10 -6.71
N ALA A 546 33.22 -60.65 -7.70
CA ALA A 546 34.45 -61.32 -8.12
C ALA A 546 35.63 -61.18 -7.12
N LYS A 547 35.52 -60.35 -6.07
CA LYS A 547 36.57 -60.17 -5.04
C LYS A 547 36.24 -60.77 -3.66
N GLY A 548 35.10 -61.46 -3.51
CA GLY A 548 34.67 -62.06 -2.25
C GLY A 548 34.74 -63.59 -2.26
N GLY A 549 35.93 -64.18 -2.11
CA GLY A 549 36.11 -65.62 -1.96
C GLY A 549 37.47 -66.01 -1.38
N SER A 550 37.44 -66.48 -0.11
CA SER A 550 38.50 -67.09 0.73
C SER A 550 39.35 -66.17 1.64
N ILE A 551 39.70 -66.51 2.89
CA ILE A 551 38.97 -66.78 4.16
C ILE A 551 40.02 -66.84 5.31
N THR A 552 39.71 -66.17 6.43
CA THR A 552 40.11 -66.33 7.87
C THR A 552 41.56 -66.26 8.39
N GLY A 553 41.75 -65.46 9.46
CA GLY A 553 42.82 -65.61 10.46
C GLY A 553 43.08 -64.45 11.45
N ILE A 554 42.15 -64.23 12.41
CA ILE A 554 42.29 -63.75 13.81
C ILE A 554 43.27 -62.59 14.18
N GLY A 555 42.75 -61.53 14.84
CA GLY A 555 43.51 -60.80 15.88
C GLY A 555 43.34 -59.27 16.03
N ASN A 556 42.30 -58.85 16.77
CA ASN A 556 42.22 -57.67 17.66
C ASN A 556 42.31 -56.20 17.15
N SER A 557 41.14 -55.54 17.18
CA SER A 557 40.78 -54.26 17.85
C SER A 557 41.61 -52.97 17.71
N GLY A 558 40.97 -51.91 17.15
CA GLY A 558 41.42 -50.52 17.31
C GLY A 558 40.80 -49.44 16.39
N ALA A 559 39.49 -49.22 16.50
CA ALA A 559 38.71 -48.00 16.21
C ALA A 559 39.15 -46.97 15.12
N VAL A 560 38.30 -46.77 14.08
CA VAL A 560 37.93 -45.42 13.56
C VAL A 560 36.49 -45.45 13.02
N THR A 561 35.80 -44.36 13.29
CA THR A 561 34.37 -44.04 13.22
C THR A 561 33.72 -44.07 11.83
N THR A 562 32.44 -44.45 11.82
CA THR A 562 31.47 -44.34 10.73
C THR A 562 31.28 -42.89 10.25
N ASP A 563 31.37 -42.66 8.95
CA ASP A 563 30.84 -41.44 8.31
C ASP A 563 30.11 -41.85 7.02
N ASP A 564 28.80 -41.97 7.16
CA ASP A 564 27.85 -42.36 6.12
C ASP A 564 27.50 -41.13 5.27
N LYS A 565 28.27 -40.89 4.20
CA LYS A 565 27.99 -39.82 3.24
C LYS A 565 27.32 -40.38 1.98
N THR A 566 26.01 -40.18 1.94
CA THR A 566 25.17 -40.18 0.74
C THR A 566 25.84 -39.40 -0.40
N ASN A 567 26.38 -40.11 -1.38
CA ASN A 567 26.97 -39.52 -2.57
C ASN A 567 25.85 -39.16 -3.58
N SER A 568 25.08 -38.13 -3.26
CA SER A 568 24.11 -37.49 -4.14
C SER A 568 24.70 -36.17 -4.67
N GLY A 569 25.67 -36.27 -5.57
CA GLY A 569 26.33 -35.09 -6.14
C GLY A 569 26.71 -35.34 -7.60
N SER A 570 26.36 -34.38 -8.47
CA SER A 570 26.94 -34.15 -9.80
C SER A 570 26.16 -34.60 -11.06
N TYR A 571 25.26 -35.61 -11.05
CA TYR A 571 24.52 -35.99 -12.29
C TYR A 571 23.00 -35.79 -12.26
N GLY A 572 22.40 -35.40 -11.12
CA GLY A 572 20.99 -35.01 -11.04
C GLY A 572 20.67 -33.71 -11.79
N GLY A 573 21.66 -32.82 -11.95
CA GLY A 573 21.51 -31.49 -12.55
C GLY A 573 21.19 -31.49 -14.05
N ALA A 574 21.79 -32.40 -14.82
CA ALA A 574 21.59 -32.48 -16.29
C ALA A 574 20.21 -33.07 -16.67
N MET A 575 19.69 -33.97 -15.84
CA MET A 575 18.34 -34.53 -15.96
C MET A 575 17.29 -33.48 -15.59
N LEU A 576 17.52 -32.72 -14.51
CA LEU A 576 16.66 -31.64 -14.08
C LEU A 576 16.62 -30.49 -15.10
N SER A 577 17.76 -30.07 -15.67
CA SER A 577 17.81 -28.95 -16.64
C SER A 577 17.12 -29.27 -17.96
N THR A 578 17.28 -30.49 -18.47
CA THR A 578 16.71 -30.92 -19.75
C THR A 578 15.19 -31.17 -19.65
N VAL A 579 14.75 -31.83 -18.58
CA VAL A 579 13.32 -32.09 -18.32
C VAL A 579 12.59 -30.81 -17.91
N ALA A 580 13.22 -29.91 -17.15
CA ALA A 580 12.64 -28.60 -16.81
C ALA A 580 12.46 -27.71 -18.05
N SER A 581 13.44 -27.65 -18.96
CA SER A 581 13.36 -26.88 -20.20
C SER A 581 12.17 -27.31 -21.10
N TRP A 582 11.94 -28.63 -21.23
CA TRP A 582 10.83 -29.17 -22.01
C TRP A 582 9.47 -29.04 -21.30
N ALA A 583 9.42 -29.23 -19.98
CA ALA A 583 8.21 -29.06 -19.18
C ALA A 583 7.73 -27.59 -19.13
N GLN A 584 8.66 -26.63 -19.10
CA GLN A 584 8.37 -25.20 -19.03
C GLN A 584 7.79 -24.68 -20.35
N THR A 585 8.24 -25.20 -21.49
CA THR A 585 7.72 -24.86 -22.82
C THR A 585 6.29 -25.38 -23.04
N GLY A 586 6.01 -26.63 -22.65
CA GLY A 586 4.67 -27.24 -22.76
C GLY A 586 3.64 -26.64 -21.81
N LEU A 587 4.04 -26.35 -20.56
CA LEU A 587 3.19 -25.70 -19.56
C LEU A 587 2.83 -24.26 -19.96
N THR A 588 3.77 -23.52 -20.54
CA THR A 588 3.54 -22.13 -20.99
C THR A 588 2.60 -22.09 -22.19
N ALA A 589 2.74 -22.99 -23.16
CA ALA A 589 1.85 -23.08 -24.31
C ALA A 589 0.39 -23.44 -23.92
N ALA A 590 0.21 -24.41 -23.02
CA ALA A 590 -1.11 -24.84 -22.58
C ALA A 590 -1.81 -23.83 -21.65
N VAL A 591 -1.06 -23.12 -20.78
CA VAL A 591 -1.58 -22.03 -19.94
C VAL A 591 -1.97 -20.81 -20.78
N THR A 592 -1.22 -20.51 -21.85
CA THR A 592 -1.55 -19.41 -22.79
C THR A 592 -2.83 -19.71 -23.57
N TYR A 593 -3.03 -20.96 -23.98
CA TYR A 593 -4.25 -21.41 -24.64
C TYR A 593 -5.47 -21.40 -23.71
N ALA A 594 -5.32 -21.83 -22.45
CA ALA A 594 -6.40 -21.76 -21.44
C ALA A 594 -6.85 -20.31 -21.16
N LYS A 595 -5.90 -19.36 -21.12
CA LYS A 595 -6.20 -17.91 -21.01
C LYS A 595 -6.96 -17.35 -22.22
N GLN A 596 -6.67 -17.82 -23.43
CA GLN A 596 -7.34 -17.34 -24.65
C GLN A 596 -8.81 -17.77 -24.71
N LYS A 597 -9.16 -18.97 -24.23
CA LYS A 597 -10.56 -19.44 -24.21
C LYS A 597 -11.37 -18.98 -23.00
N SER A 598 -10.75 -18.73 -21.83
CA SER A 598 -11.50 -18.17 -20.68
C SER A 598 -12.06 -16.78 -20.99
N ASN A 599 -11.31 -15.95 -21.72
CA ASN A 599 -11.74 -14.61 -22.12
C ASN A 599 -12.85 -14.60 -23.20
N ALA A 600 -13.00 -15.69 -23.94
CA ALA A 600 -14.04 -15.81 -24.98
C ALA A 600 -15.43 -16.15 -24.41
N SER A 601 -15.53 -16.54 -23.13
CA SER A 601 -16.80 -16.94 -22.48
C SER A 601 -17.53 -15.82 -21.72
N THR A 602 -16.96 -14.60 -21.66
CA THR A 602 -17.51 -13.46 -20.91
C THR A 602 -17.95 -12.28 -21.77
N GLY A 603 -18.15 -12.46 -23.07
CA GLY A 603 -18.55 -11.37 -23.97
C GLY A 603 -19.77 -11.70 -24.80
N ASN A 604 -20.93 -11.16 -24.43
CA ASN A 604 -21.87 -10.61 -25.42
C ASN A 604 -22.89 -9.70 -24.75
N SER A 605 -22.88 -8.41 -25.12
CA SER A 605 -24.00 -7.81 -25.82
C SER A 605 -23.68 -6.39 -26.33
N ILE A 606 -24.09 -6.17 -27.59
CA ILE A 606 -24.46 -4.91 -28.28
C ILE A 606 -23.51 -4.46 -29.42
N SER A 607 -23.98 -4.84 -30.61
CA SER A 607 -23.68 -4.45 -32.00
C SER A 607 -23.96 -2.95 -32.29
N PRO A 608 -23.63 -2.35 -33.47
CA PRO A 608 -23.94 -2.87 -34.80
C PRO A 608 -22.88 -2.74 -35.91
N THR A 609 -22.81 -3.81 -36.70
CA THR A 609 -22.87 -3.85 -38.17
C THR A 609 -22.46 -2.60 -38.95
N GLN A 610 -21.30 -2.66 -39.62
CA GLN A 610 -21.11 -2.08 -40.96
C GLN A 610 -20.21 -2.97 -41.83
N THR A 611 -20.78 -3.34 -42.98
CA THR A 611 -20.14 -4.01 -44.12
C THR A 611 -19.04 -3.16 -44.76
N PRO A 612 -17.96 -3.75 -45.30
CA PRO A 612 -16.98 -3.00 -46.08
C PRO A 612 -17.27 -3.09 -47.58
N LYS A 613 -17.27 -1.95 -48.29
CA LYS A 613 -16.94 -1.89 -49.73
C LYS A 613 -16.10 -0.63 -50.04
N PRO A 614 -15.32 -0.65 -51.13
CA PRO A 614 -14.05 0.07 -51.25
C PRO A 614 -14.13 1.45 -51.92
N LYS A 615 -13.01 2.18 -51.85
CA LYS A 615 -12.74 3.53 -52.38
C LYS A 615 -12.92 3.66 -53.91
N SER A 616 -13.47 4.80 -54.37
CA SER A 616 -12.83 5.72 -55.34
C SER A 616 -13.68 6.94 -55.74
N ALA A 617 -13.02 8.11 -55.75
CA ALA A 617 -13.12 9.22 -56.72
C ALA A 617 -14.34 10.18 -56.80
N LEU A 618 -14.03 11.46 -56.49
CA LEU A 618 -14.25 12.71 -57.25
C LEU A 618 -15.66 13.26 -57.58
N ALA A 619 -15.80 14.54 -57.22
CA ALA A 619 -16.53 15.66 -57.87
C ALA A 619 -18.06 15.70 -57.78
N GLU A 620 -18.60 16.67 -57.01
CA GLU A 620 -19.25 17.91 -57.52
C GLU A 620 -19.93 18.68 -56.35
N SER A 621 -19.87 20.00 -56.45
CA SER A 621 -20.44 21.02 -55.56
C SER A 621 -21.93 21.32 -55.86
N PRO A 622 -22.53 22.40 -55.32
CA PRO A 622 -23.12 22.62 -54.00
C PRO A 622 -24.67 22.82 -54.09
N ILE A 623 -25.37 23.17 -52.99
CA ILE A 623 -26.48 24.16 -52.90
C ILE A 623 -27.27 24.03 -51.55
N SER A 624 -27.55 25.22 -50.98
CA SER A 624 -28.50 25.68 -49.91
C SER A 624 -29.49 24.69 -49.29
N GLN A 625 -29.86 24.79 -48.00
CA GLN A 625 -30.30 25.96 -47.22
C GLN A 625 -29.86 25.87 -45.74
#